data_AF-A0A401WZ96-F1
#
_entry.id   AF-A0A401WZ96-F1
#
_cell.length_a   1.000
_cell.length_b   1.000
_cell.length_c   1.000
_cell.angle_alpha   90.00
_cell.angle_beta   90.00
_cell.angle_gamma   90.00
#
_symmetry.space_group_name_H-M   'P 1'
#
loop_
_entity.id
_entity.type
_entity.pdbx_description
1 polymer ?
#
loop_
_entity_poly.entity_id
_entity_poly.type
_entity_poly.pdbx_seq_one_letter_code
_entity_poly.pdbx_strand_id
1 'polypeptide(L)'
;MSFDSFDDQYIIPGLEMQAGIEPSAPTTTYFDAPDIDLNSYDNIIVCMSGGKDSIACLLHIIEMGADKSKIELWHHEVDGREGSSLMDWKFMTSYNKAIAAAFNLPLYFSWLEGGFEGEMLKKDAYSRPHLIETPDGLIVSAVKPRPSGRGYKALWC
;
A
#
# COMPACT_ATOMS: atom_id res chain seq x y z
N MET A 1 -14.00 9.94 30.81
CA MET A 1 -12.74 9.31 30.33
C MET A 1 -12.99 8.92 28.87
N SER A 2 -12.08 9.28 27.96
CA SER A 2 -12.12 8.71 26.61
C SER A 2 -11.86 7.21 26.71
N PHE A 3 -12.30 6.43 25.73
CA PHE A 3 -12.00 4.99 25.70
C PHE A 3 -10.49 4.74 25.76
N ASP A 4 -9.71 5.57 25.05
CA ASP A 4 -8.25 5.50 25.02
C ASP A 4 -7.64 5.65 26.42
N SER A 5 -8.16 6.59 27.23
CA SER A 5 -7.65 6.82 28.58
C SER A 5 -7.91 5.67 29.56
N PHE A 6 -8.94 4.84 29.31
CA PHE A 6 -9.23 3.67 30.14
C PHE A 6 -8.32 2.51 29.76
N ASP A 7 -8.09 2.31 28.46
CA ASP A 7 -7.21 1.25 27.98
C ASP A 7 -5.76 1.46 28.44
N ASP A 8 -5.26 2.69 28.32
CA ASP A 8 -3.91 3.08 28.75
C ASP A 8 -3.70 2.93 30.27
N GLN A 9 -4.75 3.17 31.07
CA GLN A 9 -4.65 3.15 32.53
C GLN A 9 -4.87 1.77 33.15
N TYR A 10 -5.69 0.93 32.52
CA TYR A 10 -6.19 -0.30 33.16
C TYR A 10 -6.01 -1.54 32.31
N ILE A 11 -6.28 -1.47 31.00
CA ILE A 11 -6.26 -2.66 30.13
C ILE A 11 -4.82 -3.03 29.77
N ILE A 12 -4.04 -2.09 29.24
CA ILE A 12 -2.66 -2.35 28.80
C ILE A 12 -1.80 -2.81 29.98
N PRO A 13 -1.79 -2.14 31.15
CA PRO A 13 -1.00 -2.61 32.29
C PRO A 13 -1.45 -3.98 32.83
N GLY A 14 -2.75 -4.26 32.78
CA GLY A 14 -3.30 -5.56 33.17
C GLY A 14 -2.84 -6.69 32.25
N LEU A 15 -2.78 -6.43 30.94
CA LEU A 15 -2.27 -7.37 29.94
C LEU A 15 -0.76 -7.58 30.05
N GLU A 16 0.02 -6.52 30.28
CA GLU A 16 1.47 -6.60 30.49
C GLU A 16 1.81 -7.50 31.69
N MET A 17 1.10 -7.30 32.81
CA MET A 17 1.27 -8.14 34.01
C MET A 17 0.92 -9.61 33.74
N GLN A 18 -0.14 -9.87 32.95
CA GLN A 18 -0.52 -11.23 32.58
C GLN A 18 0.50 -11.88 31.62
N ALA A 19 1.17 -11.08 30.79
CA ALA A 19 2.22 -11.52 29.87
C ALA A 19 3.61 -11.65 30.54
N GLY A 20 3.74 -11.32 31.83
CA GLY A 20 5.04 -11.31 32.53
C GLY A 20 5.98 -10.19 32.08
N ILE A 21 5.42 -9.13 31.50
CA ILE A 21 6.12 -7.91 31.10
C ILE A 21 5.99 -6.93 32.27
N GLU A 22 7.12 -6.39 32.74
CA GLU A 22 7.09 -5.32 33.75
C GLU A 22 6.33 -4.12 33.18
N PRO A 23 5.27 -3.64 33.86
CA PRO A 23 4.45 -2.56 33.32
C PRO A 23 5.30 -1.33 33.07
N SER A 24 5.32 -0.88 31.81
CA SER A 24 6.00 0.37 31.49
C SER A 24 5.20 1.53 32.07
N ALA A 25 5.89 2.56 32.59
CA ALA A 25 5.19 3.76 33.04
C ALA A 25 4.38 4.32 31.86
N PRO A 26 3.08 4.66 32.04
CA PRO A 26 2.24 5.14 30.95
C PRO A 26 2.92 6.36 30.32
N THR A 27 3.39 6.18 29.09
CA THR A 27 4.05 7.26 28.36
C THR A 27 2.96 8.15 27.82
N THR A 28 2.70 9.29 28.46
CA THR A 28 1.67 10.26 28.02
C THR A 28 2.09 11.06 26.79
N THR A 29 3.06 10.55 26.02
CA THR A 29 3.56 11.24 24.82
C THR A 29 2.79 10.70 23.64
N TYR A 30 1.66 11.34 23.35
CA TYR A 30 0.94 11.13 22.11
C TYR A 30 1.62 11.94 21.01
N PHE A 31 1.84 11.32 19.86
CA PHE A 31 2.32 12.01 18.67
C PHE A 31 1.10 12.37 17.83
N ASP A 32 0.70 13.64 17.88
CA ASP A 32 -0.30 14.16 16.95
C ASP A 32 0.39 14.50 15.62
N ALA A 33 -0.10 13.90 14.54
CA ALA A 33 0.23 14.37 13.21
C ALA A 33 -0.64 15.61 12.91
N PRO A 34 -0.07 16.72 12.45
CA PRO A 34 -0.86 17.88 12.06
C PRO A 34 -1.76 17.52 10.87
N ASP A 35 -2.95 18.11 10.83
CA ASP A 35 -3.85 17.98 9.68
C ASP A 35 -3.16 18.50 8.42
N ILE A 36 -3.24 17.71 7.35
CA ILE A 36 -2.66 18.04 6.06
C ILE A 36 -3.66 18.90 5.28
N ASP A 37 -3.21 20.03 4.72
CA ASP A 37 -4.04 20.81 3.79
C ASP A 37 -4.14 20.11 2.44
N LEU A 38 -5.24 19.38 2.24
CA LEU A 38 -5.51 18.62 1.02
C LEU A 38 -5.72 19.51 -0.21
N ASN A 39 -6.06 20.79 -0.03
CA ASN A 39 -6.28 21.71 -1.16
C ASN A 39 -4.98 22.12 -1.84
N SER A 40 -3.85 22.03 -1.13
CA SER A 40 -2.52 22.36 -1.64
C SER A 40 -1.99 21.38 -2.69
N TYR A 41 -2.61 20.19 -2.79
CA TYR A 41 -2.21 19.17 -3.75
C TYR A 41 -3.02 19.26 -5.04
N ASP A 42 -2.36 19.05 -6.17
CA ASP A 42 -3.01 18.90 -7.47
C ASP A 42 -3.68 17.53 -7.60
N ASN A 43 -3.01 16.48 -7.11
CA ASN A 43 -3.48 15.08 -7.12
C ASN A 43 -3.20 14.41 -5.77
N ILE A 44 -4.08 13.50 -5.38
CA ILE A 44 -4.01 12.70 -4.16
C ILE A 44 -4.06 11.22 -4.57
N ILE A 45 -2.92 10.55 -4.48
CA ILE A 45 -2.81 9.14 -4.86
C ILE A 45 -2.95 8.26 -3.61
N VAL A 46 -3.93 7.36 -3.62
CA VAL A 46 -4.12 6.37 -2.57
C VAL A 46 -3.68 5.00 -3.09
N CYS A 47 -2.59 4.48 -2.51
CA CYS A 47 -2.13 3.12 -2.78
C CYS A 47 -3.10 2.11 -2.14
N MET A 48 -4.00 1.59 -2.96
CA MET A 48 -5.04 0.67 -2.56
C MET A 48 -4.49 -0.74 -2.48
N SER A 49 -4.15 -1.20 -1.27
CA SER A 49 -3.87 -2.61 -1.02
C SER A 49 -5.14 -3.45 -0.95
N GLY A 50 -6.31 -2.83 -0.73
CA GLY A 50 -7.57 -3.52 -0.42
C GLY A 50 -7.63 -4.01 1.03
N GLY A 51 -6.68 -3.60 1.88
CA GLY A 51 -6.70 -3.83 3.32
C GLY A 51 -7.38 -2.70 4.08
N LYS A 52 -7.66 -2.93 5.36
CA LYS A 52 -8.32 -1.96 6.26
C LYS A 52 -7.65 -0.58 6.26
N ASP A 53 -6.32 -0.53 6.22
CA ASP A 53 -5.58 0.73 6.37
C ASP A 53 -5.68 1.59 5.13
N SER A 54 -5.61 0.99 3.93
CA SER A 54 -5.81 1.71 2.67
C SER A 54 -7.24 2.26 2.55
N ILE A 55 -8.24 1.50 3.01
CA ILE A 55 -9.64 1.94 3.02
C ILE A 55 -9.86 3.03 4.06
N ALA A 56 -9.30 2.89 5.27
CA ALA A 56 -9.38 3.91 6.31
C ALA A 56 -8.73 5.22 5.85
N CYS A 57 -7.58 5.15 5.19
CA CYS A 57 -6.93 6.32 4.60
C CYS A 57 -7.82 7.01 3.56
N LEU A 58 -8.43 6.25 2.64
CA LEU A 58 -9.36 6.80 1.65
C LEU A 58 -10.58 7.48 2.32
N LEU A 59 -11.18 6.82 3.31
CA LEU A 59 -12.32 7.39 4.04
C LEU A 59 -11.93 8.66 4.78
N HIS A 60 -10.77 8.65 5.43
CA HIS A 60 -10.28 9.78 6.22
C HIS A 60 -10.07 11.04 5.35
N ILE A 61 -9.41 10.91 4.19
CA ILE A 61 -9.23 12.08 3.29
C ILE A 61 -10.57 12.59 2.73
N ILE A 62 -11.54 11.71 2.52
CA ILE A 62 -12.89 12.11 2.08
C ILE A 62 -13.60 12.86 3.21
N GLU A 63 -13.50 12.40 4.45
CA GLU A 63 -14.08 13.06 5.64
C GLU A 63 -13.45 14.43 5.91
N MET A 64 -12.15 14.57 5.66
CA MET A 64 -11.44 15.86 5.68
C MET A 64 -11.86 16.82 4.56
N GLY A 65 -12.68 16.37 3.60
CA GLY A 65 -13.20 17.22 2.52
C GLY A 65 -12.31 17.27 1.27
N ALA A 66 -11.49 16.24 1.01
CA ALA A 66 -10.73 16.14 -0.23
C ALA A 66 -11.64 16.26 -1.47
N ASP A 67 -11.18 17.03 -2.45
CA ASP A 67 -11.81 17.08 -3.76
C ASP A 67 -11.62 15.74 -4.48
N LYS A 68 -12.72 15.00 -4.66
CA LYS A 68 -12.72 13.69 -5.32
C LYS A 68 -12.18 13.72 -6.75
N SER A 69 -12.24 14.87 -7.44
CA SER A 69 -11.68 15.00 -8.79
C SER A 69 -10.15 14.91 -8.81
N LYS A 70 -9.50 15.09 -7.66
CA LYS A 70 -8.05 14.99 -7.48
C LYS A 70 -7.61 13.62 -6.96
N ILE A 71 -8.54 12.75 -6.56
CA ILE A 71 -8.21 11.47 -5.91
C ILE A 71 -8.07 10.38 -6.97
N GLU A 72 -6.96 9.65 -6.92
CA GLU A 72 -6.71 8.49 -7.75
C GLU A 72 -6.40 7.26 -6.89
N LEU A 73 -6.97 6.11 -7.24
CA LEU A 73 -6.68 4.84 -6.59
C LEU A 73 -5.66 4.07 -7.42
N TRP A 74 -4.62 3.55 -6.76
CA TRP A 74 -3.55 2.81 -7.43
C TRP A 74 -3.37 1.46 -6.74
N HIS A 75 -3.57 0.38 -7.49
CA HIS A 75 -3.41 -0.99 -6.99
C HIS A 75 -2.22 -1.68 -7.67
N HIS A 76 -1.43 -2.41 -6.90
CA HIS A 76 -0.35 -3.23 -7.43
C HIS A 76 -0.77 -4.71 -7.43
N GLU A 77 -0.82 -5.32 -8.61
CA GLU A 77 -1.04 -6.77 -8.77
C GLU A 77 0.32 -7.45 -8.67
N VAL A 78 0.68 -7.85 -7.44
CA VAL A 78 1.98 -8.41 -7.06
C VAL A 78 2.25 -9.69 -7.86
N ASP A 79 1.24 -10.53 -8.03
CA ASP A 79 1.36 -11.81 -8.74
C ASP A 79 1.29 -11.66 -10.27
N GLY A 80 1.17 -10.44 -10.79
CA GLY A 80 1.01 -10.20 -12.21
C GLY A 80 -0.34 -10.64 -12.73
N ARG A 81 -0.45 -10.79 -14.06
CA ARG A 81 -1.69 -11.16 -14.76
C ARG A 81 -1.62 -12.53 -15.43
N GLU A 82 -0.51 -13.23 -15.26
CA GLU A 82 -0.18 -14.49 -15.92
C GLU A 82 -0.63 -15.72 -15.13
N GLY A 83 -1.36 -15.52 -14.03
CA GLY A 83 -2.05 -16.58 -13.30
C GLY A 83 -1.31 -17.14 -12.07
N SER A 84 -0.29 -16.43 -11.56
CA SER A 84 0.24 -16.74 -10.23
C SER A 84 -0.78 -16.37 -9.15
N SER A 85 -0.71 -17.05 -8.01
CA SER A 85 -1.54 -16.79 -6.82
C SER A 85 -0.72 -16.98 -5.54
N LEU A 86 0.56 -16.58 -5.61
CA LEU A 86 1.53 -16.78 -4.54
C LEU A 86 1.35 -15.77 -3.41
N MET A 87 1.11 -14.50 -3.75
CA MET A 87 1.05 -13.37 -2.81
C MET A 87 -0.35 -12.76 -2.72
N ASP A 88 -1.02 -12.58 -3.85
CA ASP A 88 -2.31 -11.91 -3.93
C ASP A 88 -3.47 -12.86 -3.61
N TRP A 89 -4.47 -12.33 -2.91
CA TRP A 89 -5.73 -13.04 -2.77
C TRP A 89 -6.50 -12.96 -4.09
N LYS A 90 -7.13 -14.07 -4.50
CA LYS A 90 -7.80 -14.20 -5.81
C LYS A 90 -8.86 -13.13 -6.10
N PHE A 91 -9.41 -12.49 -5.07
CA PHE A 91 -10.45 -11.48 -5.20
C PHE A 91 -9.95 -10.04 -5.10
N MET A 92 -8.65 -9.78 -4.88
CA MET A 92 -8.15 -8.41 -4.63
C MET A 92 -8.44 -7.47 -5.78
N THR A 93 -8.21 -7.92 -7.02
CA THR A 93 -8.49 -7.11 -8.21
C THR A 93 -9.97 -6.75 -8.32
N SER A 94 -10.89 -7.70 -8.11
CA SER A 94 -12.34 -7.43 -8.20
C SER A 94 -12.83 -6.59 -7.03
N TYR A 95 -12.27 -6.80 -5.84
CA TYR A 95 -12.60 -6.03 -4.65
C TYR A 95 -12.18 -4.56 -4.77
N ASN A 96 -10.96 -4.28 -5.22
CA ASN A 96 -10.51 -2.91 -5.45
C ASN A 96 -11.33 -2.21 -6.56
N LYS A 97 -11.70 -2.93 -7.63
CA LYS A 97 -12.63 -2.41 -8.65
C LYS A 97 -13.99 -2.03 -8.07
N ALA A 98 -14.54 -2.87 -7.18
CA ALA A 98 -15.82 -2.58 -6.53
C ALA A 98 -15.73 -1.37 -5.60
N ILE A 99 -14.64 -1.22 -4.85
CA ILE A 99 -14.38 -0.02 -4.02
C ILE A 99 -14.32 1.23 -4.90
N ALA A 100 -13.50 1.21 -5.95
CA ALA A 100 -13.35 2.35 -6.86
C ALA A 100 -14.69 2.78 -7.47
N ALA A 101 -15.50 1.79 -7.90
CA ALA A 101 -16.84 2.04 -8.42
C ALA A 101 -17.79 2.63 -7.36
N ALA A 102 -17.74 2.14 -6.11
CA ALA A 102 -18.58 2.63 -5.03
C ALA A 102 -18.30 4.10 -4.67
N PHE A 103 -17.04 4.54 -4.76
CA PHE A 103 -16.65 5.92 -4.50
C PHE A 103 -16.62 6.81 -5.75
N ASN A 104 -16.85 6.23 -6.94
CA ASN A 104 -16.73 6.87 -8.25
C ASN A 104 -15.36 7.52 -8.45
N LEU A 105 -14.30 6.76 -8.18
CA LEU A 105 -12.90 7.18 -8.31
C LEU A 105 -12.19 6.37 -9.40
N PRO A 106 -11.23 6.97 -10.12
CA PRO A 106 -10.41 6.22 -11.06
C PRO A 106 -9.51 5.23 -10.32
N LEU A 107 -9.31 4.05 -10.92
CA LEU A 107 -8.44 2.99 -10.41
C LEU A 107 -7.46 2.57 -11.49
N TYR A 108 -6.18 2.66 -11.17
CA TYR A 108 -5.08 2.26 -12.04
C TYR A 108 -4.35 1.05 -11.46
N PHE A 109 -3.92 0.16 -12.33
CA PHE A 109 -3.16 -1.02 -11.96
C PHE A 109 -1.69 -0.91 -12.37
N SER A 110 -0.82 -1.46 -11.54
CA SER A 110 0.56 -1.72 -11.90
C SER A 110 0.92 -3.17 -11.61
N TRP A 111 1.77 -3.77 -12.43
CA TRP A 111 2.23 -5.14 -12.24
C TRP A 111 3.61 -5.36 -12.86
N LEU A 112 4.29 -6.40 -12.42
CA LEU A 112 5.48 -6.93 -13.08
C LEU A 112 5.05 -8.00 -14.08
N GLU A 113 5.58 -7.98 -15.31
CA GLU A 113 5.33 -9.07 -16.26
C GLU A 113 5.81 -10.40 -15.65
N GLY A 114 4.93 -11.40 -15.59
CA GLY A 114 5.17 -12.67 -14.90
C GLY A 114 5.07 -12.65 -13.38
N GLY A 115 4.71 -11.51 -12.79
CA GLY A 115 4.51 -11.35 -11.36
C GLY A 115 5.77 -11.53 -10.52
N PHE A 116 5.57 -11.42 -9.21
CA PHE A 116 6.59 -11.65 -8.21
C PHE A 116 7.20 -13.05 -8.33
N GLU A 117 6.38 -14.09 -8.53
CA GLU A 117 6.85 -15.47 -8.69
C GLU A 117 7.77 -15.63 -9.91
N GLY A 118 7.41 -15.03 -11.05
CA GLY A 118 8.22 -15.10 -12.27
C GLY A 118 9.59 -14.43 -12.11
N GLU A 119 9.66 -13.33 -11.37
CA GLU A 119 10.92 -12.65 -11.04
C GLU A 119 11.74 -13.44 -10.00
N MET A 120 11.07 -14.03 -9.00
CA MET A 120 11.70 -14.87 -7.98
C MET A 120 12.34 -16.14 -8.58
N LEU A 121 11.67 -16.77 -9.56
CA LEU A 121 12.11 -18.04 -10.15
C LEU A 121 12.99 -17.90 -11.40
N LYS A 122 13.33 -16.67 -11.81
CA LYS A 122 14.15 -16.45 -13.00
C LYS A 122 15.58 -16.97 -12.82
N LYS A 123 16.17 -17.46 -13.91
CA LYS A 123 17.55 -17.96 -13.94
C LYS A 123 18.35 -17.22 -15.01
N ASP A 124 19.44 -16.59 -14.59
CA ASP A 124 20.40 -15.90 -15.47
C ASP A 124 19.76 -14.96 -16.51
N ALA A 125 18.66 -14.30 -16.12
CA ALA A 125 17.86 -13.43 -16.99
C ALA A 125 17.72 -12.01 -16.41
N TYR A 126 17.42 -11.05 -17.28
CA TYR A 126 17.10 -9.67 -16.90
C TYR A 126 15.77 -9.61 -16.14
N SER A 127 15.59 -8.55 -15.35
CA SER A 127 14.28 -8.25 -14.76
C SER A 127 13.28 -7.96 -15.87
N ARG A 128 12.08 -8.50 -15.68
CA ARG A 128 10.97 -8.29 -16.59
C ARG A 128 10.47 -6.83 -16.48
N PRO A 129 9.80 -6.29 -17.50
CA PRO A 129 9.29 -4.93 -17.46
C PRO A 129 8.17 -4.78 -16.41
N HIS A 130 8.17 -3.65 -15.72
CA HIS A 130 7.00 -3.18 -14.96
C HIS A 130 6.03 -2.48 -15.91
N LEU A 131 4.75 -2.77 -15.74
CA LEU A 131 3.64 -2.18 -16.47
C LEU A 131 2.82 -1.35 -15.49
N ILE A 132 2.54 -0.10 -15.85
CA ILE A 132 1.85 0.87 -14.99
C ILE A 132 0.78 1.55 -15.83
N GLU A 133 -0.48 1.32 -15.50
CA GLU A 133 -1.60 2.08 -16.05
C GLU A 133 -1.56 3.50 -15.49
N THR A 134 -1.79 4.48 -16.37
CA THR A 134 -1.87 5.90 -16.01
C THR A 134 -3.06 6.53 -16.76
N PRO A 135 -3.51 7.73 -16.37
CA PRO A 135 -4.53 8.46 -17.12
C PRO A 135 -4.20 8.63 -18.62
N ASP A 136 -2.91 8.75 -18.95
CA ASP A 136 -2.42 8.95 -20.32
C ASP A 136 -2.18 7.63 -21.09
N GLY A 137 -2.33 6.49 -20.44
CA GLY A 137 -2.14 5.16 -21.03
C GLY A 137 -1.17 4.27 -20.25
N LEU A 138 -0.68 3.23 -20.91
CA LEU A 138 0.18 2.23 -20.29
C LEU A 138 1.66 2.59 -20.42
N ILE A 139 2.34 2.76 -19.29
CA ILE A 139 3.80 2.92 -19.23
C ILE A 139 4.42 1.53 -19.06
N VAL A 140 5.42 1.23 -19.89
CA VAL A 140 6.21 0.00 -19.81
C VAL A 140 7.65 0.37 -19.49
N SER A 141 8.17 -0.13 -18.37
CA SER A 141 9.54 0.13 -17.94
C SER A 141 10.54 -0.50 -18.91
N ALA A 142 11.59 0.25 -19.26
CA ALA A 142 12.66 -0.25 -20.09
C ALA A 142 13.53 -1.26 -19.33
N VAL A 143 13.73 -2.45 -19.91
CA VAL A 143 14.68 -3.44 -19.40
C VAL A 143 16.10 -2.91 -19.64
N LYS A 144 16.79 -2.43 -18.60
CA LYS A 144 18.20 -2.03 -18.73
C LYS A 144 19.09 -3.27 -18.91
N PRO A 145 19.95 -3.32 -19.93
CA PRO A 145 20.94 -4.38 -20.04
C PRO A 145 21.92 -4.28 -18.86
N ARG A 146 22.33 -5.44 -18.34
CA ARG A 146 23.39 -5.51 -17.32
C ARG A 146 24.69 -5.07 -18.00
N PRO A 147 25.46 -4.14 -17.42
CA PRO A 147 26.79 -3.85 -17.93
C PRO A 147 27.59 -5.16 -17.96
N SER A 148 28.29 -5.41 -19.05
CA SER A 148 29.18 -6.56 -19.23
C SER A 148 30.41 -6.43 -18.33
N GLY A 149 30.22 -6.60 -17.03
CA GLY A 149 31.28 -6.52 -16.04
C GLY A 149 30.82 -7.11 -14.71
N ARG A 150 31.68 -7.90 -14.07
CA ARG A 150 31.51 -8.37 -12.70
C ARG A 150 31.31 -7.15 -11.79
N GLY A 151 30.07 -6.88 -11.38
CA GLY A 151 29.74 -5.73 -10.55
C GLY A 151 28.38 -5.87 -9.90
N TYR A 152 28.42 -6.12 -8.58
CA TYR A 152 27.44 -5.91 -7.52
C TYR A 152 25.95 -6.25 -7.74
N LYS A 153 25.45 -7.12 -6.85
CA LYS A 153 24.02 -7.32 -6.57
C LYS A 153 23.43 -5.99 -6.07
N ALA A 154 22.52 -5.40 -6.83
CA ALA A 154 21.47 -4.59 -6.23
C ALA A 154 20.39 -5.58 -5.76
N LEU A 155 20.41 -5.92 -4.47
CA LEU A 155 19.19 -6.33 -3.78
C LEU A 155 18.41 -5.03 -3.55
N TRP A 156 17.23 -4.91 -4.14
CA TRP A 156 16.24 -3.97 -3.64
C TRP A 156 15.45 -4.70 -2.56
N CYS A 157 15.45 -4.12 -1.35
CA CYS A 157 14.45 -4.38 -0.32
C CYS A 157 13.09 -3.87 -0.77
#